data_AF-A0A2G6P621-F1
#
_entry.id   AF-A0A2G6P621-F1
#
_cell.length_a   1.000
_cell.length_b   1.000
_cell.length_c   1.000
_cell.angle_alpha   90.00
_cell.angle_beta   90.00
_cell.angle_gamma   90.00
#
_symmetry.space_group_name_H-M   'P 1'
#
loop_
_entity.id
_entity.type
_entity.pdbx_description
1 polymer ?
#
loop_
_entity_poly.entity_id
_entity_poly.type
_entity_poly.pdbx_seq_one_letter_code
_entity_poly.pdbx_strand_id
1 'polypeptide(L)'
;MMHKNEELAPLPSVWRTIAAGFDLTTKHLWLLILPVFLDAFLWLGPRLSSRPIWEQMVSMLPPDPALESYMAQFMELAPRTNLFTSLSVPFIGIPVYMIGATPEATPLPVSVIEIADPILWIAMFLLFSMIGVLLTAVYFTLISQTIRIEENRPTLALTEFIRRVASTWIKLLGLGIILFIFSLIILIPFMIVAFVVALLSQFLAMMVLLISFVLILWLLIFTYFVPHNLSLLGHPLPIAIMSSVQLMRTYLSPTLGLLIIILIIRNFLSSLLLLADNGSWLTGANILGHAFIMTSLTTAAFLFFRDHYVAMAKQNSIYASNQNDNK
;
A
#
# COMPACT_ATOMS: atom_id res chain seq x y z
N MET A 1 -47.47 -11.44 15.08
CA MET A 1 -46.62 -10.25 15.34
C MET A 1 -45.94 -9.89 14.03
N MET A 2 -46.17 -8.67 13.52
CA MET A 2 -45.55 -8.18 12.28
C MET A 2 -44.06 -7.94 12.53
N HIS A 3 -43.18 -8.74 11.92
CA HIS A 3 -41.77 -8.38 11.83
C HIS A 3 -41.67 -7.16 10.92
N LYS A 4 -41.34 -6.02 11.52
CA LYS A 4 -40.96 -4.82 10.81
C LYS A 4 -39.75 -5.21 9.96
N ASN A 5 -39.88 -5.19 8.63
CA ASN A 5 -38.74 -5.30 7.72
C ASN A 5 -37.72 -4.23 8.17
N GLU A 6 -36.67 -4.64 8.89
CA GLU A 6 -35.54 -3.76 9.17
C GLU A 6 -34.81 -3.55 7.85
N GLU A 7 -35.32 -2.59 7.07
CA GLU A 7 -34.70 -2.15 5.84
C GLU A 7 -33.27 -1.72 6.19
N LEU A 8 -32.30 -2.43 5.63
CA LEU A 8 -30.88 -2.14 5.83
C LEU A 8 -30.66 -0.71 5.35
N ALA A 9 -30.19 0.18 6.24
CA ALA A 9 -29.86 1.55 5.85
C ALA A 9 -28.91 1.52 4.65
N PRO A 10 -29.13 2.36 3.63
CA PRO A 10 -28.34 2.32 2.41
C PRO A 10 -26.87 2.62 2.73
N LEU A 11 -25.97 1.82 2.16
CA LEU A 11 -24.53 2.01 2.30
C LEU A 11 -24.11 3.38 1.75
N PRO A 12 -23.13 4.07 2.37
CA PRO A 12 -22.59 5.30 1.83
C PRO A 12 -22.03 5.11 0.42
N SER A 13 -22.29 6.06 -0.48
CA SER A 13 -21.66 6.07 -1.80
C SER A 13 -20.16 6.33 -1.69
N VAL A 14 -19.39 5.88 -2.69
CA VAL A 14 -17.92 6.06 -2.72
C VAL A 14 -17.51 7.51 -2.48
N TRP A 15 -18.20 8.48 -3.07
CA TRP A 15 -17.93 9.90 -2.85
C TRP A 15 -18.18 10.36 -1.42
N ARG A 16 -19.26 9.90 -0.79
CA ARG A 16 -19.54 10.20 0.63
C ARG A 16 -18.48 9.60 1.54
N THR A 17 -18.00 8.41 1.23
CA THR A 17 -16.92 7.75 1.97
C THR A 17 -15.59 8.50 1.87
N ILE A 18 -15.26 8.98 0.66
CA ILE A 18 -14.09 9.84 0.46
C ILE A 18 -14.23 11.13 1.25
N ALA A 19 -15.38 11.83 1.13
CA ALA A 19 -15.64 13.05 1.89
C ALA A 19 -15.52 12.84 3.41
N ALA A 20 -16.00 11.71 3.92
CA ALA A 20 -15.87 11.35 5.33
C ALA A 20 -14.41 11.10 5.75
N GLY A 21 -13.57 10.55 4.88
CA GLY A 21 -12.13 10.43 5.13
C GLY A 21 -11.42 11.80 5.24
N PHE A 22 -11.80 12.75 4.38
CA PHE A 22 -11.31 14.13 4.47
C PHE A 22 -11.80 14.85 5.73
N ASP A 23 -13.07 14.68 6.11
CA ASP A 23 -13.63 15.24 7.35
C ASP A 23 -12.89 14.68 8.59
N LEU A 24 -12.69 13.35 8.64
CA LEU A 24 -11.95 12.70 9.72
C LEU A 24 -10.51 13.23 9.82
N THR A 25 -9.82 13.33 8.68
CA THR A 25 -8.42 13.78 8.65
C THR A 25 -8.30 15.25 9.05
N THR A 26 -9.26 16.10 8.66
CA THR A 26 -9.29 17.53 9.03
C THR A 26 -9.48 17.71 10.53
N LYS A 27 -10.31 16.88 11.18
CA LYS A 27 -10.47 16.89 12.64
C LYS A 27 -9.24 16.38 13.39
N HIS A 28 -8.42 15.55 12.73
CA HIS A 28 -7.30 14.82 13.34
C HIS A 28 -6.00 15.00 12.54
N LEU A 29 -5.58 16.25 12.31
CA LEU A 29 -4.37 16.60 11.53
C LEU A 29 -3.07 16.00 12.10
N TRP A 30 -3.06 15.56 13.36
CA TRP A 30 -1.93 14.87 13.97
C TRP A 30 -1.62 13.53 13.27
N LEU A 31 -2.57 12.94 12.53
CA LEU A 31 -2.34 11.75 11.68
C LEU A 31 -1.29 12.01 10.58
N LEU A 32 -1.06 13.28 10.21
CA LEU A 32 -0.08 13.67 9.19
C LEU A 32 1.36 13.62 9.68
N ILE A 33 1.60 13.60 11.00
CA ILE A 33 2.95 13.69 11.56
C ILE A 33 3.85 12.58 11.00
N LEU A 34 3.34 11.35 10.95
CA LEU A 34 4.12 10.19 10.51
C LEU A 34 4.44 10.21 8.99
N PRO A 35 3.47 10.39 8.07
CA PRO A 35 3.79 10.52 6.64
C PRO A 35 4.69 11.73 6.35
N VAL A 36 4.43 12.88 6.97
CA VAL A 36 5.27 14.10 6.78
C VAL A 36 6.68 13.87 7.27
N PHE A 37 6.86 13.25 8.44
CA PHE A 37 8.17 12.93 8.96
C PHE A 37 8.94 11.97 8.04
N LEU A 38 8.27 10.92 7.56
CA LEU A 38 8.89 9.95 6.65
C LEU A 38 9.26 10.61 5.31
N ASP A 39 8.39 11.44 4.74
CA ASP A 39 8.68 12.22 3.53
C ASP A 39 9.86 13.17 3.74
N ALA A 40 9.88 13.92 4.85
CA ALA A 40 10.96 14.84 5.17
C ALA A 40 12.30 14.10 5.35
N PHE A 41 12.28 12.91 5.97
CA PHE A 41 13.45 12.06 6.09
C PHE A 41 13.93 11.55 4.72
N LEU A 42 13.03 11.12 3.84
CA LEU A 42 13.42 10.68 2.49
C LEU A 42 13.88 11.83 1.59
N TRP A 43 13.40 13.05 1.84
CA TRP A 43 13.77 14.24 1.09
C TRP A 43 15.13 14.82 1.52
N LEU A 44 15.32 15.05 2.83
CA LEU A 44 16.48 15.76 3.38
C LEU A 44 17.54 14.82 3.97
N GLY A 45 17.18 13.57 4.24
CA GLY A 45 18.06 12.58 4.83
C GLY A 45 19.08 12.01 3.85
N PRO A 46 20.01 11.18 4.36
CA PRO A 46 20.99 10.51 3.53
C PRO A 46 20.33 9.53 2.56
N ARG A 47 20.99 9.27 1.43
CA ARG A 47 20.55 8.29 0.43
C ARG A 47 21.47 7.08 0.48
N LEU A 48 20.88 5.89 0.64
CA LEU A 48 21.61 4.63 0.52
C LEU A 48 21.49 4.10 -0.91
N SER A 49 22.55 4.24 -1.70
CA SER A 49 22.55 3.87 -3.11
C SER A 49 23.13 2.47 -3.33
N SER A 50 22.50 1.68 -4.21
CA SER A 50 23.06 0.42 -4.73
C SER A 50 23.76 0.56 -6.07
N ARG A 51 24.10 1.79 -6.48
CA ARG A 51 24.77 2.06 -7.75
C ARG A 51 25.98 1.15 -8.03
N PRO A 52 26.94 0.94 -7.09
CA PRO A 52 28.10 0.10 -7.39
C PRO A 52 27.74 -1.36 -7.68
N ILE A 53 26.68 -1.90 -7.05
CA ILE A 53 26.18 -3.26 -7.30
C ILE A 53 25.72 -3.38 -8.76
N TRP A 54 24.97 -2.40 -9.25
CA TRP A 54 24.49 -2.39 -10.63
C TRP A 54 25.62 -2.20 -11.64
N GLU A 55 26.56 -1.28 -11.37
CA GLU A 55 27.75 -1.09 -12.21
C GLU A 55 28.56 -2.39 -12.34
N GLN A 56 28.77 -3.09 -11.21
CA GLN A 56 29.45 -4.37 -11.21
C GLN A 56 28.69 -5.43 -12.02
N MET A 57 27.37 -5.54 -11.85
CA MET A 57 26.55 -6.48 -12.61
C MET A 57 26.59 -6.20 -14.12
N VAL A 58 26.52 -4.93 -14.52
CA VAL A 58 26.61 -4.52 -15.93
C VAL A 58 27.97 -4.86 -16.52
N SER A 59 29.05 -4.64 -15.77
CA SER A 59 30.42 -4.95 -16.22
C SER A 59 30.67 -6.44 -16.50
N MET A 60 29.85 -7.33 -15.93
CA MET A 60 29.93 -8.78 -16.13
C MET A 60 29.15 -9.27 -17.36
N LEU A 61 28.31 -8.42 -17.96
CA LEU A 61 27.50 -8.79 -19.12
C LEU A 61 28.33 -8.72 -20.41
N PRO A 62 28.11 -9.63 -21.37
CA PRO A 62 28.69 -9.49 -22.70
C PRO A 62 28.21 -8.20 -23.37
N PRO A 63 29.07 -7.50 -24.13
CA PRO A 63 28.67 -6.31 -24.86
C PRO A 63 27.61 -6.67 -25.92
N ASP A 64 26.39 -6.19 -25.73
CA ASP A 64 25.25 -6.33 -26.64
C ASP A 64 24.61 -4.94 -26.82
N PRO A 65 24.59 -4.37 -28.05
CA PRO A 65 24.04 -3.04 -28.31
C PRO A 65 22.58 -2.87 -27.88
N ALA A 66 21.76 -3.92 -27.93
CA ALA A 66 20.37 -3.86 -27.49
C ALA A 66 20.31 -3.76 -25.96
N LEU A 67 21.11 -4.57 -25.25
CA LEU A 67 21.20 -4.59 -23.79
C LEU A 67 21.83 -3.30 -23.24
N GLU A 68 22.84 -2.76 -23.91
CA GLU A 68 23.49 -1.49 -23.56
C GLU A 68 22.50 -0.33 -23.52
N SER A 69 21.57 -0.24 -24.48
CA SER A 69 20.53 0.80 -24.48
C SER A 69 19.57 0.68 -23.28
N TYR A 70 19.13 -0.53 -22.94
CA TYR A 70 18.30 -0.77 -21.76
C TYR A 70 19.06 -0.48 -20.46
N MET A 71 20.33 -0.86 -20.40
CA MET A 71 21.19 -0.63 -19.23
C MET A 71 21.52 0.85 -19.06
N ALA A 72 21.76 1.60 -20.14
CA ALA A 72 21.98 3.04 -20.06
C ALA A 72 20.75 3.77 -19.46
N GLN A 73 19.54 3.42 -19.92
CA GLN A 73 18.29 3.94 -19.34
C GLN A 73 18.12 3.53 -17.86
N PHE A 74 18.44 2.27 -17.52
CA PHE A 74 18.38 1.82 -16.14
C PHE A 74 19.40 2.54 -15.25
N MET A 75 20.62 2.77 -15.74
CA MET A 75 21.71 3.44 -15.04
C MET A 75 21.49 4.96 -14.91
N GLU A 76 20.68 5.57 -15.77
CA GLU A 76 20.19 6.94 -15.58
C GLU A 76 19.22 7.02 -14.39
N LEU A 77 18.45 5.95 -14.15
CA LEU A 77 17.52 5.85 -13.03
C LEU A 77 18.15 5.30 -11.75
N ALA A 78 19.27 4.55 -11.84
CA ALA A 78 19.93 3.90 -10.71
C ALA A 78 20.41 4.85 -9.59
N PRO A 79 20.95 6.06 -9.87
CA PRO A 79 21.28 7.06 -8.86
C PRO A 79 20.06 7.58 -8.08
N ARG A 80 18.85 7.40 -8.62
CA ARG A 80 17.59 7.77 -7.95
C ARG A 80 17.12 6.69 -6.97
N THR A 81 17.86 5.59 -6.83
CA THR A 81 17.55 4.54 -5.86
C THR A 81 18.05 4.95 -4.47
N ASN A 82 17.11 5.09 -3.54
CA ASN A 82 17.40 5.27 -2.12
C ASN A 82 16.81 4.07 -1.37
N LEU A 83 17.64 3.23 -0.78
CA LEU A 83 17.20 2.03 -0.06
C LEU A 83 16.26 2.36 1.12
N PHE A 84 16.35 3.56 1.68
CA PHE A 84 15.40 4.02 2.71
C PHE A 84 13.96 4.12 2.20
N THR A 85 13.73 4.21 0.88
CA THR A 85 12.36 4.16 0.32
C THR A 85 11.64 2.85 0.66
N SER A 86 12.38 1.77 0.99
CA SER A 86 11.81 0.51 1.49
C SER A 86 11.13 0.63 2.86
N LEU A 87 11.34 1.73 3.60
CA LEU A 87 10.54 2.09 4.78
C LEU A 87 9.06 2.37 4.43
N SER A 88 8.77 2.66 3.16
CA SER A 88 7.42 2.83 2.65
C SER A 88 7.01 1.65 1.79
N VAL A 89 6.36 0.67 2.40
CA VAL A 89 5.97 -0.58 1.72
C VAL A 89 4.97 -0.29 0.59
N PRO A 90 5.18 -0.77 -0.65
CA PRO A 90 4.24 -0.55 -1.75
C PRO A 90 2.81 -1.03 -1.43
N PHE A 91 1.82 -0.26 -1.88
CA PHE A 91 0.37 -0.53 -1.80
C PHE A 91 -0.28 -0.54 -0.40
N ILE A 92 0.46 -0.92 0.64
CA ILE A 92 -0.06 -1.08 2.01
C ILE A 92 0.58 -0.07 2.98
N GLY A 93 1.77 0.43 2.65
CA GLY A 93 2.54 1.29 3.53
C GLY A 93 1.97 2.68 3.75
N ILE A 94 2.64 3.43 4.62
CA ILE A 94 2.39 4.87 4.79
C ILE A 94 2.48 5.52 3.40
N PRO A 95 1.57 6.41 3.01
CA PRO A 95 1.69 7.11 1.75
C PRO A 95 2.79 8.16 1.86
N VAL A 96 3.82 8.03 1.04
CA VAL A 96 4.99 8.92 1.03
C VAL A 96 5.16 9.43 -0.40
N TYR A 97 5.40 10.73 -0.56
CA TYR A 97 5.61 11.39 -1.84
C TYR A 97 6.98 11.02 -2.44
N MET A 98 8.00 10.90 -1.59
CA MET A 98 9.40 10.64 -1.96
C MET A 98 9.70 9.16 -2.32
N ILE A 99 8.72 8.41 -2.84
CA ILE A 99 8.89 7.04 -3.36
C ILE A 99 9.04 7.11 -4.89
N GLY A 100 10.18 7.61 -5.36
CA GLY A 100 10.40 7.79 -6.80
C GLY A 100 11.49 8.81 -7.13
N ALA A 101 11.33 9.53 -8.24
CA ALA A 101 12.21 10.63 -8.61
C ALA A 101 12.17 11.71 -7.52
N THR A 102 13.22 11.74 -6.70
CA THR A 102 13.43 12.84 -5.76
C THR A 102 13.86 14.07 -6.54
N PRO A 103 13.48 15.29 -6.11
CA PRO A 103 13.96 16.52 -6.74
C PRO A 103 15.49 16.53 -6.83
N GLU A 104 16.01 16.95 -7.98
CA GLU A 104 17.47 17.01 -8.23
C GLU A 104 18.13 18.05 -7.33
N ALA A 105 17.43 19.15 -7.05
CA ALA A 105 17.83 20.14 -6.07
C ALA A 105 17.21 19.84 -4.70
N THR A 106 18.00 19.98 -3.66
CA THR A 106 17.53 19.96 -2.26
C THR A 106 18.12 21.17 -1.55
N PRO A 107 17.44 21.72 -0.54
CA PRO A 107 17.92 22.93 0.16
C PRO A 107 19.19 22.66 0.98
N LEU A 108 19.47 21.39 1.27
CA LEU A 108 20.65 20.93 2.01
C LEU A 108 21.45 19.96 1.14
N PRO A 109 22.78 19.92 1.23
CA PRO A 109 23.57 18.91 0.56
C PRO A 109 23.19 17.51 1.08
N VAL A 110 22.73 16.66 0.18
CA VAL A 110 22.34 15.28 0.53
C VAL A 110 23.57 14.37 0.49
N SER A 111 23.83 13.69 1.60
CA SER A 111 24.87 12.66 1.67
C SER A 111 24.40 11.40 0.95
N VAL A 112 25.22 10.89 0.02
CA VAL A 112 24.99 9.60 -0.64
C VAL A 112 25.99 8.59 -0.08
N ILE A 113 25.46 7.51 0.49
CA ILE A 113 26.24 6.39 1.02
C ILE A 113 26.05 5.23 0.05
N GLU A 114 27.14 4.81 -0.58
CA GLU A 114 27.12 3.74 -1.56
C GLU A 114 27.34 2.38 -0.89
N ILE A 115 26.47 1.42 -1.20
CA ILE A 115 26.58 0.04 -0.76
C ILE A 115 27.04 -0.79 -1.97
N ALA A 116 28.25 -1.33 -1.88
CA ALA A 116 28.81 -2.21 -2.91
C ALA A 116 28.58 -3.69 -2.64
N ASP A 117 28.29 -4.09 -1.39
CA ASP A 117 28.05 -5.48 -1.02
C ASP A 117 26.58 -5.87 -1.23
N PRO A 118 26.27 -6.80 -2.16
CA PRO A 118 24.89 -7.26 -2.41
C PRO A 118 24.23 -7.90 -1.19
N ILE A 119 25.00 -8.61 -0.36
CA ILE A 119 24.46 -9.31 0.82
C ILE A 119 24.03 -8.28 1.87
N LEU A 120 24.88 -7.29 2.14
CA LEU A 120 24.55 -6.18 3.02
C LEU A 120 23.33 -5.41 2.50
N TRP A 121 23.27 -5.16 1.19
CA TRP A 121 22.12 -4.48 0.57
C TRP A 121 20.81 -5.26 0.79
N ILE A 122 20.80 -6.57 0.56
CA ILE A 122 19.63 -7.43 0.79
C ILE A 122 19.25 -7.41 2.28
N ALA A 123 20.22 -7.53 3.20
CA ALA A 123 19.96 -7.49 4.63
C ALA A 123 19.33 -6.16 5.06
N MET A 124 19.85 -5.03 4.56
CA MET A 124 19.30 -3.70 4.83
C MET A 124 17.92 -3.51 4.19
N PHE A 125 17.71 -3.99 2.97
CA PHE A 125 16.39 -3.99 2.32
C PHE A 125 15.34 -4.70 3.17
N LEU A 126 15.66 -5.91 3.65
CA LEU A 126 14.76 -6.68 4.51
C LEU A 126 14.52 -5.97 5.84
N LEU A 127 15.56 -5.46 6.48
CA LEU A 127 15.46 -4.71 7.75
C LEU A 127 14.56 -3.47 7.60
N PHE A 128 14.81 -2.63 6.59
CA PHE A 128 14.00 -1.43 6.37
C PHE A 128 12.58 -1.75 5.95
N SER A 129 12.37 -2.83 5.17
CA SER A 129 11.02 -3.30 4.85
C SER A 129 10.28 -3.74 6.13
N MET A 130 10.94 -4.47 7.03
CA MET A 130 10.34 -4.88 8.31
C MET A 130 10.00 -3.67 9.19
N ILE A 131 10.88 -2.66 9.24
CA ILE A 131 10.62 -1.39 9.93
C ILE A 131 9.47 -0.64 9.25
N GLY A 132 9.40 -0.62 7.91
CA GLY A 132 8.32 0.00 7.17
C GLY A 132 6.95 -0.63 7.46
N VAL A 133 6.89 -1.96 7.57
CA VAL A 133 5.68 -2.66 8.02
C VAL A 133 5.33 -2.29 9.46
N LEU A 134 6.32 -2.08 10.34
CA LEU A 134 6.08 -1.61 11.72
C LEU A 134 5.49 -0.19 11.72
N LEU A 135 6.07 0.73 10.95
CA LEU A 135 5.56 2.09 10.80
C LEU A 135 4.12 2.08 10.25
N THR A 136 3.84 1.19 9.29
CA THR A 136 2.49 0.97 8.75
C THR A 136 1.52 0.46 9.82
N ALA A 137 1.94 -0.50 10.64
CA ALA A 137 1.13 -1.01 11.75
C ALA A 137 0.81 0.08 12.78
N VAL A 138 1.78 0.95 13.10
CA VAL A 138 1.57 2.15 13.94
C VAL A 138 0.54 3.06 13.29
N TYR A 139 0.77 3.47 12.04
CA TYR A 139 -0.10 4.38 11.29
C TYR A 139 -1.55 3.89 11.24
N PHE A 140 -1.74 2.62 10.89
CA PHE A 140 -3.08 2.02 10.77
C PHE A 140 -3.76 1.86 12.13
N THR A 141 -3.00 1.61 13.20
CA THR A 141 -3.55 1.57 14.55
C THR A 141 -3.97 2.97 15.02
N LEU A 142 -3.22 4.02 14.68
CA LEU A 142 -3.59 5.42 14.95
C LEU A 142 -4.88 5.83 14.21
N ILE A 143 -5.02 5.48 12.94
CA ILE A 143 -6.27 5.69 12.18
C ILE A 143 -7.42 4.93 12.83
N SER A 144 -7.21 3.67 13.19
CA SER A 144 -8.23 2.85 13.86
C SER A 144 -8.65 3.44 15.20
N GLN A 145 -7.71 3.99 15.98
CA GLN A 145 -8.01 4.68 17.23
C GLN A 145 -8.82 5.96 17.00
N THR A 146 -8.51 6.71 15.95
CA THR A 146 -9.24 7.92 15.57
C THR A 146 -10.70 7.61 15.19
N ILE A 147 -10.92 6.54 14.43
CA ILE A 147 -12.28 6.08 14.11
C ILE A 147 -13.05 5.67 15.36
N ARG A 148 -12.38 5.01 16.34
CA ARG A 148 -13.00 4.68 17.63
C ARG A 148 -13.40 5.94 18.41
N ILE A 149 -12.59 6.99 18.37
CA ILE A 149 -12.89 8.27 19.03
C ILE A 149 -14.16 8.90 18.44
N GLU A 150 -14.27 9.01 17.11
CA GLU A 150 -15.49 9.55 16.46
C GLU A 150 -16.74 8.70 16.73
N GLU A 151 -16.56 7.39 16.96
CA GLU A 151 -17.63 6.48 17.34
C GLU A 151 -17.99 6.52 18.83
N ASN A 152 -17.41 7.44 19.61
CA ASN A 152 -17.53 7.52 21.08
C ASN A 152 -17.17 6.20 21.79
N ARG A 153 -16.25 5.42 21.21
CA ARG A 153 -15.71 4.20 21.81
C ARG A 153 -14.47 4.53 22.63
N PRO A 154 -14.22 3.82 23.74
CA PRO A 154 -13.06 4.09 24.58
C PRO A 154 -11.76 3.91 23.79
N THR A 155 -10.83 4.85 23.93
CA THR A 155 -9.49 4.73 23.35
C THR A 155 -8.74 3.54 23.93
N LEU A 156 -7.82 2.96 23.15
CA LEU A 156 -6.94 1.92 23.70
C LEU A 156 -6.05 2.53 24.78
N ALA A 157 -5.89 1.81 25.89
CA ALA A 157 -4.82 2.13 26.83
C ALA A 157 -3.45 1.92 26.15
N LEU A 158 -2.38 2.56 26.63
CA LEU A 158 -1.06 2.50 25.99
C LEU A 158 -0.57 1.05 25.78
N THR A 159 -0.75 0.18 26.78
CA THR A 159 -0.37 -1.24 26.70
C THR A 159 -1.16 -1.99 25.63
N GLU A 160 -2.47 -1.71 25.51
CA GLU A 160 -3.33 -2.31 24.49
C GLU A 160 -2.98 -1.81 23.09
N PHE A 161 -2.66 -0.52 22.97
CA PHE A 161 -2.18 0.10 21.74
C PHE A 161 -0.89 -0.58 21.26
N ILE A 162 0.11 -0.70 22.13
CA ILE A 162 1.39 -1.36 21.79
C ILE A 162 1.16 -2.82 21.41
N ARG A 163 0.32 -3.55 22.14
CA ARG A 163 -0.04 -4.94 21.81
C ARG A 163 -0.76 -5.03 20.46
N ARG A 164 -1.63 -4.07 20.15
CA ARG A 164 -2.33 -4.00 18.86
C ARG A 164 -1.35 -3.73 17.73
N VAL A 165 -0.44 -2.76 17.87
CA VAL A 165 0.62 -2.47 16.90
C VAL A 165 1.49 -3.71 16.66
N ALA A 166 1.99 -4.35 17.72
CA ALA A 166 2.84 -5.55 17.59
C ALA A 166 2.09 -6.70 16.91
N SER A 167 0.83 -6.93 17.28
CA SER A 167 -0.01 -7.96 16.65
C SER A 167 -0.26 -7.67 15.17
N THR A 168 -0.61 -6.42 14.83
CA THR A 168 -0.82 -6.00 13.44
C THR A 168 0.48 -6.09 12.63
N TRP A 169 1.62 -5.70 13.20
CA TRP A 169 2.93 -5.81 12.56
C TRP A 169 3.26 -7.26 12.17
N ILE A 170 3.17 -8.20 13.12
CA ILE A 170 3.45 -9.62 12.85
C ILE A 170 2.49 -10.18 11.78
N LYS A 171 1.20 -9.84 11.86
CA LYS A 171 0.21 -10.31 10.88
C LYS A 171 0.41 -9.70 9.49
N LEU A 172 0.86 -8.44 9.39
CA LEU A 172 1.21 -7.81 8.12
C LEU A 172 2.48 -8.42 7.51
N LEU A 173 3.49 -8.77 8.33
CA LEU A 173 4.64 -9.53 7.85
C LEU A 173 4.20 -10.90 7.30
N GLY A 174 3.33 -11.60 8.02
CA GLY A 174 2.74 -12.86 7.56
C GLY A 174 1.96 -12.71 6.25
N LEU A 175 1.16 -11.65 6.11
CA LEU A 175 0.47 -11.33 4.86
C LEU A 175 1.47 -11.08 3.72
N GLY A 176 2.53 -10.31 3.96
CA GLY A 176 3.58 -10.05 2.98
C GLY A 176 4.26 -11.32 2.49
N ILE A 177 4.60 -12.24 3.40
CA ILE A 177 5.18 -13.55 3.06
C ILE A 177 4.20 -14.38 2.22
N ILE A 178 2.92 -14.44 2.61
CA ILE A 178 1.89 -15.16 1.85
C ILE A 178 1.78 -14.58 0.44
N LEU A 179 1.63 -13.25 0.32
CA LEU A 179 1.51 -12.59 -0.99
C LEU A 179 2.75 -12.86 -1.85
N PHE A 180 3.95 -12.77 -1.28
CA PHE A 180 5.18 -13.07 -1.98
C PHE A 180 5.22 -14.51 -2.52
N ILE A 181 4.91 -15.50 -1.67
CA ILE A 181 4.87 -16.91 -2.07
C ILE A 181 3.83 -17.15 -3.18
N PHE A 182 2.62 -16.61 -3.04
CA PHE A 182 1.57 -16.75 -4.06
C PHE A 182 1.96 -16.05 -5.38
N SER A 183 2.60 -14.89 -5.31
CA SER A 183 3.14 -14.21 -6.50
C SER A 183 4.21 -15.07 -7.19
N LEU A 184 5.09 -15.75 -6.47
CA LEU A 184 6.06 -16.69 -7.06
C LEU A 184 5.40 -17.91 -7.71
N ILE A 185 4.39 -18.49 -7.03
CA ILE A 185 3.61 -19.61 -7.56
C ILE A 185 2.92 -19.24 -8.88
N ILE A 186 2.48 -17.98 -9.03
CA ILE A 186 1.90 -17.47 -10.28
C ILE A 186 3.00 -17.15 -11.30
N LEU A 187 4.06 -16.45 -10.89
CA LEU A 187 5.05 -15.90 -11.82
C LEU A 187 5.93 -16.99 -12.45
N ILE A 188 6.41 -17.96 -11.66
CA ILE A 188 7.38 -18.97 -12.14
C ILE A 188 6.83 -19.80 -13.31
N PRO A 189 5.61 -20.39 -13.24
CA PRO A 189 5.05 -21.13 -14.37
C PRO A 189 4.88 -20.26 -15.62
N PHE A 190 4.41 -19.03 -15.45
CA PHE A 190 4.22 -18.10 -16.57
C PHE A 190 5.55 -17.66 -17.19
N MET A 191 6.62 -17.52 -16.41
CA MET A 191 7.97 -17.26 -16.93
C MET A 191 8.48 -18.42 -17.79
N ILE A 192 8.26 -19.67 -17.37
CA ILE A 192 8.63 -20.86 -18.14
C ILE A 192 7.86 -20.90 -19.46
N VAL A 193 6.54 -20.67 -19.42
CA VAL A 193 5.71 -20.63 -20.63
C VAL A 193 6.15 -19.48 -21.54
N ALA A 194 6.38 -18.29 -20.99
CA ALA A 194 6.83 -17.13 -21.76
C ALA A 194 8.18 -17.37 -22.42
N PHE A 195 9.12 -18.02 -21.73
CA PHE A 195 10.43 -18.40 -22.30
C PHE A 195 10.29 -19.30 -23.53
N VAL A 196 9.44 -20.33 -23.46
CA VAL A 196 9.17 -21.22 -24.60
C VAL A 196 8.49 -20.47 -25.74
N VAL A 197 7.50 -19.64 -25.43
CA VAL A 197 6.75 -18.85 -26.41
C VAL A 197 7.62 -17.78 -27.08
N ALA A 198 8.62 -17.24 -26.39
CA ALA A 198 9.54 -16.24 -26.92
C ALA A 198 10.35 -16.77 -28.11
N LEU A 199 10.57 -18.09 -28.19
CA LEU A 199 11.21 -18.75 -29.33
C LEU A 199 10.39 -18.62 -30.62
N LEU A 200 9.07 -18.41 -30.50
CA LEU A 200 8.15 -18.22 -31.62
C LEU A 200 7.89 -16.73 -31.89
N SER A 201 7.59 -15.98 -30.83
CA SER A 201 7.28 -14.55 -30.92
C SER A 201 7.46 -13.85 -29.58
N GLN A 202 8.32 -12.83 -29.56
CA GLN A 202 8.57 -11.99 -28.39
C GLN A 202 7.29 -11.27 -27.90
N PHE A 203 6.43 -10.84 -28.82
CA PHE A 203 5.16 -10.19 -28.47
C PHE A 203 4.24 -11.14 -27.69
N LEU A 204 4.15 -12.39 -28.13
CA LEU A 204 3.30 -13.39 -27.49
C LEU A 204 3.83 -13.77 -26.09
N ALA A 205 5.16 -13.82 -25.91
CA ALA A 205 5.77 -14.01 -24.60
C ALA A 205 5.43 -12.86 -23.63
N MET A 206 5.46 -11.61 -24.11
CA MET A 206 5.03 -10.46 -23.32
C MET A 206 3.55 -10.55 -22.92
N MET A 207 2.68 -11.04 -23.80
CA MET A 207 1.26 -11.26 -23.47
C MET A 207 1.08 -12.33 -22.37
N VAL A 208 1.87 -13.40 -22.40
CA VAL A 208 1.87 -14.41 -21.32
C VAL A 208 2.27 -13.77 -19.99
N LEU A 209 3.35 -12.97 -19.96
CA LEU A 209 3.77 -12.26 -18.74
C LEU A 209 2.75 -11.21 -18.28
N LEU A 210 2.04 -10.57 -19.20
CA LEU A 210 0.97 -9.63 -18.86
C LEU A 210 -0.17 -10.34 -18.11
N ILE A 211 -0.52 -11.57 -18.50
CA ILE A 211 -1.54 -12.36 -17.80
C ILE A 211 -1.11 -12.64 -16.34
N SER A 212 0.16 -13.01 -16.11
CA SER A 212 0.64 -13.26 -14.74
C SER A 212 0.59 -11.99 -13.88
N PHE A 213 0.92 -10.83 -14.47
CA PHE A 213 0.77 -9.53 -13.81
C PHE A 213 -0.69 -9.23 -13.45
N VAL A 214 -1.63 -9.47 -14.37
CA VAL A 214 -3.07 -9.29 -14.10
C VAL A 214 -3.54 -10.19 -12.96
N LEU A 215 -3.07 -11.44 -12.89
CA LEU A 215 -3.40 -12.36 -11.80
C LEU A 215 -2.85 -11.89 -10.44
N ILE A 216 -1.61 -11.37 -10.41
CA ILE A 216 -1.02 -10.79 -9.20
C ILE A 216 -1.79 -9.53 -8.78
N LEU A 217 -2.15 -8.67 -9.72
CA LEU A 217 -2.96 -7.49 -9.46
C LEU A 217 -4.33 -7.90 -8.88
N TRP A 218 -4.94 -8.96 -9.40
CA TRP A 218 -6.16 -9.53 -8.83
C TRP A 218 -5.95 -10.01 -7.39
N LEU A 219 -4.87 -10.75 -7.12
CA LEU A 219 -4.53 -11.19 -5.75
C LEU A 219 -4.42 -9.99 -4.78
N LEU A 220 -3.74 -8.92 -5.19
CA LEU A 220 -3.61 -7.70 -4.39
C LEU A 220 -4.96 -7.01 -4.16
N ILE A 221 -5.79 -6.91 -5.20
CA ILE A 221 -7.13 -6.33 -5.12
C ILE A 221 -8.02 -7.09 -4.12
N PHE A 222 -8.01 -8.42 -4.16
CA PHE A 222 -8.81 -9.25 -3.24
C PHE A 222 -8.30 -9.23 -1.79
N THR A 223 -7.04 -8.86 -1.58
CA THR A 223 -6.41 -8.76 -0.26
C THR A 223 -6.25 -7.32 0.25
N TYR A 224 -6.71 -6.33 -0.51
CA TYR A 224 -6.56 -4.90 -0.20
C TYR A 224 -7.12 -4.51 1.18
N PHE A 225 -8.22 -5.12 1.61
CA PHE A 225 -8.84 -4.80 2.89
C PHE A 225 -8.33 -5.64 4.08
N VAL A 226 -7.37 -6.55 3.87
CA VAL A 226 -6.78 -7.32 4.96
C VAL A 226 -6.13 -6.41 6.01
N PRO A 227 -5.25 -5.45 5.65
CA PRO A 227 -4.64 -4.55 6.62
C PRO A 227 -5.65 -3.72 7.43
N HIS A 228 -6.73 -3.28 6.78
CA HIS A 228 -7.84 -2.54 7.39
C HIS A 228 -8.56 -3.40 8.43
N ASN A 229 -8.85 -4.66 8.12
CA ASN A 229 -9.45 -5.62 9.04
C ASN A 229 -8.54 -5.90 10.25
N LEU A 230 -7.26 -6.18 10.00
CA LEU A 230 -6.27 -6.46 11.05
C LEU A 230 -6.12 -5.31 12.04
N SER A 231 -6.10 -4.08 11.55
CA SER A 231 -5.89 -2.88 12.37
C SER A 231 -7.17 -2.35 13.02
N LEU A 232 -8.34 -2.44 12.36
CA LEU A 232 -9.62 -1.95 12.89
C LEU A 232 -10.33 -2.97 13.78
N LEU A 233 -10.39 -4.23 13.35
CA LEU A 233 -11.13 -5.31 14.04
C LEU A 233 -10.24 -6.24 14.86
N GLY A 234 -8.96 -6.36 14.51
CA GLY A 234 -8.00 -7.15 15.29
C GLY A 234 -8.09 -8.65 15.05
N HIS A 235 -8.84 -9.07 14.03
CA HIS A 235 -9.03 -10.47 13.68
C HIS A 235 -7.70 -11.20 13.37
N PRO A 236 -7.68 -12.53 13.49
CA PRO A 236 -6.57 -13.33 12.99
C PRO A 236 -6.49 -13.26 11.46
N LEU A 237 -5.28 -13.46 10.93
CA LEU A 237 -4.98 -13.28 9.51
C LEU A 237 -5.89 -14.08 8.56
N PRO A 238 -6.21 -15.38 8.80
CA PRO A 238 -7.08 -16.14 7.90
C PRO A 238 -8.50 -15.55 7.83
N ILE A 239 -9.04 -15.09 8.96
CA ILE A 239 -10.36 -14.45 9.00
C ILE A 239 -10.32 -13.11 8.25
N ALA A 240 -9.26 -12.32 8.44
CA ALA A 240 -9.09 -11.05 7.74
C ALA A 240 -9.00 -11.23 6.21
N ILE A 241 -8.28 -12.25 5.73
CA ILE A 241 -8.22 -12.62 4.31
C ILE A 241 -9.61 -13.01 3.80
N MET A 242 -10.29 -13.91 4.49
CA MET A 242 -11.63 -14.36 4.10
C MET A 242 -12.62 -13.21 4.04
N SER A 243 -12.62 -12.32 5.05
CA SER A 243 -13.46 -11.13 5.07
C SER A 243 -13.17 -10.17 3.93
N SER A 244 -11.89 -9.96 3.58
CA SER A 244 -11.49 -9.12 2.44
C SER A 244 -12.03 -9.71 1.13
N VAL A 245 -11.86 -11.02 0.94
CA VAL A 245 -12.36 -11.73 -0.26
C VAL A 245 -13.90 -11.67 -0.33
N GLN A 246 -14.59 -11.91 0.77
CA GLN A 246 -16.06 -11.86 0.81
C GLN A 246 -16.58 -10.45 0.52
N LEU A 247 -16.00 -9.43 1.16
CA LEU A 247 -16.38 -8.04 0.92
C LEU A 247 -16.14 -7.66 -0.55
N MET A 248 -15.00 -8.06 -1.12
CA MET A 248 -14.70 -7.78 -2.53
C MET A 248 -15.66 -8.49 -3.49
N ARG A 249 -16.06 -9.73 -3.19
CA ARG A 249 -17.05 -10.46 -4.00
C ARG A 249 -18.44 -9.85 -3.92
N THR A 250 -18.87 -9.44 -2.72
CA THR A 250 -20.21 -8.89 -2.48
C THR A 250 -20.33 -7.46 -3.01
N TYR A 251 -19.29 -6.65 -2.86
CA TYR A 251 -19.28 -5.23 -3.19
C TYR A 251 -18.18 -4.89 -4.22
N LEU A 252 -18.08 -5.70 -5.28
CA LEU A 252 -17.04 -5.56 -6.31
C LEU A 252 -17.06 -4.16 -6.94
N SER A 253 -18.20 -3.72 -7.47
CA SER A 253 -18.29 -2.46 -8.21
C SER A 253 -17.99 -1.23 -7.33
N PRO A 254 -18.57 -1.08 -6.13
CA PRO A 254 -18.22 0.02 -5.23
C PRO A 254 -16.74 -0.02 -4.81
N THR A 255 -16.18 -1.20 -4.56
CA THR A 255 -14.78 -1.36 -4.18
C THR A 255 -13.86 -0.95 -5.32
N LEU A 256 -14.10 -1.45 -6.54
CA LEU A 256 -13.32 -1.06 -7.72
C LEU A 256 -13.43 0.45 -7.99
N GLY A 257 -14.62 1.03 -7.83
CA GLY A 257 -14.82 2.47 -7.94
C GLY A 257 -13.95 3.25 -6.96
N LEU A 258 -13.92 2.85 -5.68
CA LEU A 258 -13.05 3.45 -4.67
C LEU A 258 -11.56 3.29 -5.03
N LEU A 259 -11.12 2.08 -5.38
CA LEU A 259 -9.72 1.81 -5.70
C LEU A 259 -9.25 2.59 -6.92
N ILE A 260 -10.09 2.69 -7.97
CA ILE A 260 -9.78 3.46 -9.17
C ILE A 260 -9.67 4.95 -8.82
N ILE A 261 -10.59 5.51 -8.03
CA ILE A 261 -10.51 6.91 -7.61
C ILE A 261 -9.25 7.17 -6.79
N ILE A 262 -8.93 6.31 -5.82
CA ILE A 262 -7.70 6.41 -5.03
C ILE A 262 -6.47 6.37 -5.95
N LEU A 263 -6.45 5.45 -6.92
CA LEU A 263 -5.34 5.30 -7.86
C LEU A 263 -5.19 6.52 -8.77
N ILE A 264 -6.29 7.05 -9.30
CA ILE A 264 -6.28 8.26 -10.13
C ILE A 264 -5.76 9.44 -9.33
N ILE A 265 -6.29 9.69 -8.12
CA ILE A 265 -5.86 10.81 -7.28
C ILE A 265 -4.38 10.66 -6.91
N ARG A 266 -3.94 9.46 -6.50
CA ARG A 266 -2.54 9.20 -6.14
C ARG A 266 -1.59 9.51 -7.30
N ASN A 267 -1.88 9.02 -8.49
CA ASN A 267 -1.01 9.23 -9.65
C ASN A 267 -1.06 10.69 -10.14
N PHE A 268 -2.25 11.28 -10.23
CA PHE A 268 -2.43 12.66 -10.68
C PHE A 268 -1.76 13.65 -9.73
N LEU A 269 -1.95 13.47 -8.42
CA LEU A 269 -1.34 14.33 -7.41
C LEU A 269 0.18 14.23 -7.44
N SER A 270 0.74 13.02 -7.51
CA SER A 270 2.20 12.84 -7.58
C SER A 270 2.79 13.55 -8.81
N SER A 271 2.18 13.37 -9.98
CA SER A 271 2.61 14.04 -11.22
C SER A 271 2.48 15.57 -11.15
N LEU A 272 1.37 16.10 -10.64
CA LEU A 272 1.18 17.54 -10.51
C LEU A 272 2.18 18.18 -9.56
N LEU A 273 2.40 17.56 -8.39
CA LEU A 273 3.35 18.09 -7.42
C LEU A 273 4.77 18.04 -7.96
N LEU A 274 5.15 16.99 -8.70
CA LEU A 274 6.47 16.89 -9.33
C LEU A 274 6.72 17.99 -10.37
N LEU A 275 5.72 18.37 -11.15
CA LEU A 275 5.84 19.48 -12.11
C LEU A 275 6.07 20.84 -11.42
N ALA A 276 5.52 21.01 -10.23
CA ALA A 276 5.70 22.21 -9.42
C ALA A 276 6.99 22.18 -8.59
N ASP A 277 7.60 21.01 -8.41
CA ASP A 277 8.72 20.83 -7.49
C ASP A 277 10.04 21.29 -8.10
N ASN A 278 10.66 22.28 -7.46
CA ASN A 278 11.96 22.83 -7.82
C ASN A 278 13.00 22.64 -6.69
N GLY A 279 12.73 21.77 -5.71
CA GLY A 279 13.62 21.52 -4.57
C GLY A 279 13.66 22.64 -3.52
N SER A 280 12.76 23.62 -3.60
CA SER A 280 12.70 24.77 -2.68
C SER A 280 11.69 24.57 -1.53
N TRP A 281 11.25 25.65 -0.88
CA TRP A 281 10.19 25.62 0.13
C TRP A 281 8.88 25.00 -0.38
N LEU A 282 8.65 25.04 -1.71
CA LEU A 282 7.48 24.47 -2.35
C LEU A 282 7.43 22.95 -2.21
N THR A 283 8.57 22.26 -2.17
CA THR A 283 8.64 20.82 -1.88
C THR A 283 8.04 20.50 -0.50
N GLY A 284 8.31 21.35 0.50
CA GLY A 284 7.74 21.19 1.84
C GLY A 284 6.21 21.33 1.85
N ALA A 285 5.68 22.28 1.08
CA ALA A 285 4.23 22.42 0.89
C ALA A 285 3.63 21.22 0.13
N ASN A 286 4.34 20.69 -0.87
CA ASN A 286 3.94 19.49 -1.60
C ASN A 286 3.88 18.26 -0.69
N ILE A 287 4.86 18.09 0.21
CA ILE A 287 4.88 17.01 1.22
C ILE A 287 3.64 17.10 2.12
N LEU A 288 3.32 18.29 2.64
CA LEU A 288 2.15 18.49 3.49
C LEU A 288 0.84 18.20 2.74
N GLY A 289 0.70 18.72 1.52
CA GLY A 289 -0.48 18.49 0.68
C GLY A 289 -0.66 17.02 0.30
N HIS A 290 0.43 16.34 -0.06
CA HIS A 290 0.45 14.91 -0.35
C HIS A 290 0.05 14.08 0.87
N ALA A 291 0.67 14.35 2.03
CA ALA A 291 0.34 13.67 3.27
C ALA A 291 -1.15 13.86 3.62
N PHE A 292 -1.68 15.08 3.53
CA PHE A 292 -3.10 15.35 3.83
C PHE A 292 -4.05 14.57 2.92
N ILE A 293 -3.85 14.63 1.60
CA ILE A 293 -4.73 13.95 0.63
C ILE A 293 -4.63 12.45 0.80
N MET A 294 -3.42 11.90 0.92
CA MET A 294 -3.25 10.46 1.01
C MET A 294 -3.70 9.89 2.36
N THR A 295 -3.53 10.61 3.46
CA THR A 295 -4.13 10.24 4.76
C THR A 295 -5.65 10.26 4.67
N SER A 296 -6.25 11.25 4.01
CA SER A 296 -7.70 11.32 3.79
C SER A 296 -8.24 10.15 2.95
N LEU A 297 -7.51 9.73 1.92
CA LEU A 297 -7.87 8.56 1.13
C LEU A 297 -7.68 7.25 1.90
N THR A 298 -6.62 7.16 2.73
CA THR A 298 -6.40 6.00 3.59
C THR A 298 -7.54 5.86 4.61
N THR A 299 -7.89 6.94 5.28
CA THR A 299 -9.01 6.94 6.24
C THR A 299 -10.35 6.64 5.57
N ALA A 300 -10.58 7.14 4.35
CA ALA A 300 -11.75 6.75 3.55
C ALA A 300 -11.80 5.24 3.28
N ALA A 301 -10.68 4.59 2.96
CA ALA A 301 -10.62 3.13 2.78
C ALA A 301 -10.96 2.37 4.08
N PHE A 302 -10.54 2.88 5.24
CA PHE A 302 -10.96 2.34 6.54
C PHE A 302 -12.46 2.45 6.78
N LEU A 303 -13.04 3.62 6.51
CA LEU A 303 -14.48 3.86 6.67
C LEU A 303 -15.29 2.99 5.69
N PHE A 304 -14.83 2.89 4.44
CA PHE A 304 -15.43 2.00 3.44
C PHE A 304 -15.46 0.56 3.93
N PHE A 305 -14.30 0.05 4.37
CA PHE A 305 -14.18 -1.31 4.89
C PHE A 305 -15.12 -1.55 6.07
N ARG A 306 -15.12 -0.63 7.05
CA ARG A 306 -15.98 -0.72 8.24
C ARG A 306 -17.45 -0.84 7.86
N ASP A 307 -17.95 0.07 7.04
CA ASP A 307 -19.39 0.19 6.74
C ASP A 307 -19.88 -1.05 5.97
N HIS A 308 -19.10 -1.50 4.98
CA HIS A 308 -19.44 -2.68 4.19
C HIS A 308 -19.28 -3.99 4.98
N TYR A 309 -18.29 -4.08 5.86
CA TYR A 309 -18.14 -5.23 6.75
C TYR A 309 -19.32 -5.38 7.72
N VAL A 310 -19.76 -4.27 8.34
CA VAL A 310 -20.92 -4.26 9.24
C VAL A 310 -22.21 -4.64 8.50
N ALA A 311 -22.42 -4.10 7.29
CA ALA A 311 -23.58 -4.46 6.48
C ALA A 311 -23.61 -5.95 6.12
N MET A 312 -22.47 -6.50 5.70
CA MET A 312 -22.33 -7.94 5.41
C MET A 312 -22.60 -8.81 6.64
N ALA A 313 -22.10 -8.40 7.82
CA ALA A 313 -22.34 -9.13 9.07
C ALA A 313 -23.83 -9.12 9.47
N LYS A 314 -24.51 -7.97 9.33
CA LYS A 314 -25.95 -7.85 9.61
C LYS A 314 -26.79 -8.69 8.65
N GLN A 315 -26.43 -8.71 7.37
CA GLN A 315 -27.10 -9.55 6.37
C GLN A 315 -26.97 -11.04 6.72
N ASN A 316 -25.78 -11.50 7.10
CA ASN A 316 -25.56 -12.89 7.51
C ASN A 316 -26.35 -13.27 8.77
N SER A 317 -26.49 -12.38 9.75
CA SER A 317 -27.29 -12.65 10.95
C SER A 317 -28.80 -12.77 10.65
N ILE A 318 -29.33 -11.93 9.75
CA ILE A 318 -30.74 -11.99 9.35
C ILE A 318 -31.06 -13.30 8.62
N TYR A 319 -30.16 -13.77 7.75
CA TYR A 319 -30.34 -15.07 7.10
C TYR A 319 -30.31 -16.23 8.09
N ALA A 320 -29.46 -16.17 9.11
CA ALA A 320 -29.38 -17.21 10.13
C ALA A 320 -30.63 -17.28 11.02
N SER A 321 -31.22 -16.13 11.41
CA SER A 321 -32.47 -16.11 12.19
C SER A 321 -33.64 -16.69 11.39
N ASN A 322 -33.77 -16.30 10.12
CA ASN A 322 -34.87 -16.75 9.26
C ASN A 322 -34.82 -18.25 8.96
N GLN A 323 -33.63 -18.88 9.01
CA GLN A 323 -33.50 -20.34 8.86
C GLN A 323 -33.86 -21.12 10.12
N ASN A 324 -33.73 -20.50 11.29
CA ASN A 324 -34.11 -21.12 12.56
C ASN A 324 -35.62 -21.03 12.83
N ASP A 325 -36.28 -19.95 12.39
CA ASP A 325 -37.73 -19.78 12.54
C ASP A 325 -38.56 -20.66 11.59
N ASN A 326 -37.93 -21.19 10.53
CA ASN A 326 -38.55 -22.09 9.54
C ASN A 326 -38.33 -23.59 9.85
N LYS A 327 -37.77 -23.93 11.02
CA LYS A 327 -37.60 -25.30 11.52
C LYS A 327 -38.50 -25.55 12.73
#